data_AF-A0A962PUA9-F1
#
_entry.id   AF-A0A962PUA9-F1
#
_cell.length_a   1.000
_cell.length_b   1.000
_cell.length_c   1.000
_cell.angle_alpha   90.00
_cell.angle_beta   90.00
_cell.angle_gamma   90.00
#
_symmetry.space_group_name_H-M   'P 1'
#
loop_
_entity.id
_entity.type
_entity.pdbx_description
1 polymer ?
#
loop_
_entity_poly.entity_id
_entity_poly.type
_entity_poly.pdbx_seq_one_letter_code
_entity_poly.pdbx_strand_id
1 'polypeptide(L)'
;MKFVVKYFSEIAIKSKPVRRRFVARLAGNLREVLQEIDPGVRVDRQFDRLRVETALADPAAVARLVEAMRHVSGISHILEVSEFPLPPLAEIADRVLPVYAERLAGRYFAVRCKRHGSHPFTSIDVEREVGRALLARSEAAGVRLVEPDVTVGLEISKNTLFVIGQRHRGPGGYPIGSLDPVLSLISGGFDSPVASYLTMKRGMRTHFLFFNLGGRDHEIGVKEIALYLWQKYGCKQRVLFITVPFEEVVAELLGKIEDSQMGVILKRMMLRVADRLAEDLEIDALVTGECVAQVSSQTLRNLSVIDRVTNRLVLRPLIATDKEDIVRMANAIGTGEFAANMPEYCGVISVNPTTRAKLGRVEAQEKLFDMTILDRAIAGASQTRIDRLADEELARSEVEVLSVPLAGSTVIDIRHPDEAGLCPLELPVPVLHIPFYELHSAAAGLASGTYMLYCGRGTMSRLHASHLQSFGRLQVKVYAP
;
A
#
# COMPACT_ATOMS: atom_id res chain seq x y z
N MET A 1 -18.83 0.46 -17.24
CA MET A 1 -17.59 0.19 -18.01
C MET A 1 -17.09 -1.23 -17.80
N LYS A 2 -16.17 -1.71 -18.65
CA LYS A 2 -15.54 -3.04 -18.53
C LYS A 2 -14.02 -2.90 -18.51
N PHE A 3 -13.37 -3.71 -17.68
CA PHE A 3 -11.92 -3.79 -17.60
C PHE A 3 -11.47 -5.24 -17.76
N VAL A 4 -10.33 -5.39 -18.43
CA VAL A 4 -9.59 -6.65 -18.49
C VAL A 4 -8.35 -6.50 -17.62
N VAL A 5 -8.29 -7.30 -16.56
CA VAL A 5 -7.16 -7.36 -15.65
C VAL A 5 -6.26 -8.54 -16.05
N LYS A 6 -5.03 -8.21 -16.43
CA LYS A 6 -3.98 -9.19 -16.74
C LYS A 6 -3.16 -9.43 -15.49
N TYR A 7 -3.15 -10.68 -15.02
CA TYR A 7 -2.31 -11.08 -13.88
C TYR A 7 -0.82 -11.09 -14.26
N PHE A 8 0.04 -10.99 -13.24
CA PHE A 8 1.50 -10.96 -13.40
C PHE A 8 2.06 -12.21 -14.10
N SER A 9 3.09 -12.05 -14.93
CA SER A 9 3.64 -13.13 -15.77
C SER A 9 4.14 -14.32 -14.93
N GLU A 10 4.68 -14.07 -13.75
CA GLU A 10 5.09 -15.13 -12.82
C GLU A 10 3.93 -16.00 -12.32
N ILE A 11 2.68 -15.49 -12.33
CA ILE A 11 1.49 -16.28 -12.01
C ILE A 11 1.17 -17.23 -13.17
N ALA A 12 1.38 -16.78 -14.42
CA ALA A 12 1.08 -17.55 -15.62
C ALA A 12 1.92 -18.84 -15.72
N ILE A 13 3.20 -18.76 -15.34
CA ILE A 13 4.15 -19.87 -15.42
C ILE A 13 3.97 -20.93 -14.32
N LYS A 14 3.11 -20.70 -13.31
CA LYS A 14 2.84 -21.69 -12.26
C LYS A 14 2.07 -22.90 -12.80
N SER A 15 2.20 -24.03 -12.10
CA SER A 15 1.41 -25.23 -12.39
C SER A 15 -0.10 -24.92 -12.34
N LYS A 16 -0.91 -25.67 -13.09
CA LYS A 16 -2.35 -25.42 -13.23
C LYS A 16 -3.09 -25.31 -11.88
N PRO A 17 -2.82 -26.14 -10.85
CA PRO A 17 -3.45 -26.00 -9.54
C PRO A 17 -3.03 -24.71 -8.81
N VAL A 18 -1.73 -24.40 -8.78
CA VAL A 18 -1.20 -23.20 -8.10
C VAL A 18 -1.71 -21.93 -8.78
N ARG A 19 -1.67 -21.88 -10.12
CA ARG A 19 -2.21 -20.75 -10.89
C ARG A 19 -3.69 -20.54 -10.60
N ARG A 20 -4.49 -21.60 -10.54
CA ARG A 20 -5.92 -21.50 -10.21
C ARG A 20 -6.15 -20.91 -8.82
N ARG A 21 -5.37 -21.32 -7.82
CA ARG A 21 -5.43 -20.78 -6.45
C ARG A 21 -5.10 -19.28 -6.43
N PHE A 22 -4.01 -18.88 -7.11
CA PHE A 22 -3.60 -17.48 -7.18
C PHE A 22 -4.64 -16.61 -7.89
N VAL A 23 -5.15 -17.05 -9.05
CA VAL A 23 -6.18 -16.32 -9.79
C VAL A 23 -7.48 -16.22 -8.99
N ALA A 24 -7.87 -17.27 -8.26
CA ALA A 24 -9.03 -17.21 -7.37
C ALA A 24 -8.83 -16.19 -6.24
N ARG A 25 -7.64 -16.17 -5.63
CA ARG A 25 -7.30 -15.20 -4.58
C ARG A 25 -7.30 -13.77 -5.10
N LEU A 26 -6.70 -13.53 -6.27
CA LEU A 26 -6.69 -12.21 -6.93
C LEU A 26 -8.11 -11.70 -7.21
N ALA A 27 -8.99 -12.57 -7.72
CA ALA A 27 -10.38 -12.22 -7.97
C ALA A 27 -11.13 -11.90 -6.67
N GLY A 28 -10.83 -12.61 -5.58
CA GLY A 28 -11.35 -12.29 -4.25
C GLY A 28 -10.89 -10.92 -3.75
N ASN A 29 -9.58 -10.66 -3.80
CA ASN A 29 -9.00 -9.38 -3.37
C ASN A 29 -9.58 -8.20 -4.17
N LEU A 30 -9.71 -8.34 -5.50
CA LEU A 30 -10.35 -7.33 -6.34
C LEU A 30 -11.80 -7.09 -5.94
N ARG A 31 -12.58 -8.14 -5.68
CA ARG A 31 -13.98 -7.99 -5.27
C ARG A 31 -14.09 -7.22 -3.95
N GLU A 32 -13.31 -7.61 -2.95
CA GLU A 32 -13.31 -6.99 -1.61
C GLU A 32 -12.97 -5.50 -1.63
N VAL A 33 -12.01 -5.11 -2.46
CA VAL A 33 -11.56 -3.72 -2.61
C VAL A 33 -12.57 -2.91 -3.43
N LEU A 34 -13.03 -3.44 -4.57
CA LEU A 34 -13.87 -2.68 -5.49
C LEU A 34 -15.31 -2.55 -5.02
N GLN A 35 -15.82 -3.47 -4.20
CA GLN A 35 -17.18 -3.41 -3.64
C GLN A 35 -17.42 -2.20 -2.72
N GLU A 36 -16.35 -1.59 -2.19
CA GLU A 36 -16.46 -0.34 -1.41
C GLU A 36 -16.79 0.87 -2.29
N ILE A 37 -16.42 0.81 -3.57
CA ILE A 37 -16.61 1.90 -4.54
C ILE A 37 -17.88 1.63 -5.35
N ASP A 38 -18.10 0.38 -5.74
CA ASP A 38 -19.29 -0.07 -6.47
C ASP A 38 -19.79 -1.40 -5.89
N PRO A 39 -20.86 -1.40 -5.07
CA PRO A 39 -21.47 -2.63 -4.56
C PRO A 39 -21.95 -3.58 -5.67
N GLY A 40 -22.22 -3.07 -6.86
CA GLY A 40 -22.67 -3.83 -8.04
C GLY A 40 -21.53 -4.39 -8.90
N VAL A 41 -20.26 -4.17 -8.53
CA VAL A 41 -19.11 -4.60 -9.34
C VAL A 41 -19.06 -6.12 -9.49
N ARG A 42 -18.81 -6.59 -10.71
CA ARG A 42 -18.66 -8.01 -11.04
C ARG A 42 -17.21 -8.31 -11.40
N VAL A 43 -16.68 -9.38 -10.80
CA VAL A 43 -15.32 -9.86 -11.08
C VAL A 43 -15.39 -11.32 -11.50
N ASP A 44 -15.17 -11.56 -12.79
CA ASP A 44 -15.27 -12.86 -13.42
C ASP A 44 -13.90 -13.39 -13.83
N ARG A 45 -13.71 -14.70 -13.62
CA ARG A 45 -12.49 -15.40 -14.01
C ARG A 45 -12.66 -15.94 -15.41
N GLN A 46 -11.82 -15.51 -16.33
CA GLN A 46 -11.66 -16.11 -17.65
C GLN A 46 -10.38 -16.96 -17.69
N PHE A 47 -10.19 -17.72 -18.76
CA PHE A 47 -9.09 -18.69 -18.85
C PHE A 47 -7.69 -18.06 -18.66
N ASP A 48 -7.47 -16.86 -19.20
CA ASP A 48 -6.18 -16.16 -19.24
C ASP A 48 -6.18 -14.76 -18.59
N ARG A 49 -7.33 -14.33 -18.03
CA ARG A 49 -7.55 -12.96 -17.56
C ARG A 49 -8.68 -12.90 -16.53
N LEU A 50 -8.74 -11.79 -15.80
CA LEU A 50 -9.92 -11.42 -15.02
C LEU A 50 -10.68 -10.33 -15.76
N ARG A 51 -12.01 -10.38 -15.70
CA ARG A 51 -12.90 -9.37 -16.24
C ARG A 51 -13.56 -8.66 -15.06
N VAL A 52 -13.49 -7.33 -15.04
CA VAL A 52 -14.16 -6.49 -14.05
C VAL A 52 -15.21 -5.67 -14.77
N GLU A 53 -16.45 -5.71 -14.31
CA GLU A 53 -17.56 -4.94 -14.87
C GLU A 53 -18.20 -4.08 -13.80
N THR A 54 -18.49 -2.83 -14.16
CA THR A 54 -19.16 -1.86 -13.30
C THR A 54 -20.23 -1.14 -14.08
N ALA A 55 -21.34 -0.81 -13.42
CA ALA A 55 -22.37 0.05 -13.98
C ALA A 55 -22.05 1.55 -13.83
N LEU A 56 -21.00 1.90 -13.07
CA LEU A 56 -20.57 3.27 -12.90
C LEU A 56 -20.20 3.90 -14.25
N ALA A 57 -20.71 5.12 -14.45
CA ALA A 57 -20.45 5.98 -15.61
C ALA A 57 -19.84 7.34 -15.21
N ASP A 58 -19.89 7.70 -13.92
CA ASP A 58 -19.24 8.90 -13.40
C ASP A 58 -17.71 8.79 -13.54
N PRO A 59 -17.04 9.74 -14.25
CA PRO A 59 -15.60 9.70 -14.45
C PRO A 59 -14.79 9.65 -13.15
N ALA A 60 -15.22 10.35 -12.09
CA ALA A 60 -14.51 10.35 -10.82
C ALA A 60 -14.59 8.99 -10.12
N ALA A 61 -15.78 8.37 -10.08
CA ALA A 61 -15.95 7.03 -9.54
C ALA A 61 -15.17 5.96 -10.33
N VAL A 62 -15.13 6.08 -11.65
CA VAL A 62 -14.33 5.21 -12.53
C VAL A 62 -12.84 5.35 -12.23
N ALA A 63 -12.35 6.59 -12.09
CA ALA A 63 -10.94 6.86 -11.75
C ALA A 63 -10.56 6.23 -10.40
N ARG A 64 -11.42 6.34 -9.37
CA ARG A 64 -11.22 5.67 -8.08
C ARG A 64 -11.15 4.16 -8.22
N LEU A 65 -12.00 3.56 -9.06
CA LEU A 65 -12.04 2.11 -9.30
C LEU A 65 -10.76 1.63 -9.99
N VAL A 66 -10.27 2.38 -10.99
CA VAL A 66 -8.98 2.12 -11.64
C VAL A 66 -7.83 2.22 -10.64
N GLU A 67 -7.79 3.28 -9.85
CA GLU A 67 -6.72 3.50 -8.88
C GLU A 67 -6.70 2.41 -7.80
N ALA A 68 -7.87 2.00 -7.30
CA ALA A 68 -7.98 0.88 -6.38
C ALA A 68 -7.41 -0.42 -6.98
N MET A 69 -7.69 -0.71 -8.26
CA MET A 69 -7.09 -1.86 -8.95
C MET A 69 -5.56 -1.73 -9.10
N ARG A 70 -5.02 -0.52 -9.28
CA ARG A 70 -3.57 -0.29 -9.40
C ARG A 70 -2.81 -0.57 -8.10
N HIS A 71 -3.49 -0.67 -6.96
CA HIS A 71 -2.89 -1.05 -5.69
C HIS A 71 -3.00 -2.56 -5.38
N VAL A 72 -3.76 -3.34 -6.16
CA VAL A 72 -3.93 -4.77 -5.91
C VAL A 72 -2.76 -5.59 -6.46
N SER A 73 -2.01 -6.20 -5.54
CA SER A 73 -0.88 -7.07 -5.86
C SER A 73 -1.31 -8.32 -6.64
N GLY A 74 -0.50 -8.74 -7.61
CA GLY A 74 -0.80 -9.79 -8.58
C GLY A 74 -1.25 -9.27 -9.95
N ILE A 75 -1.48 -7.96 -10.10
CA ILE A 75 -1.91 -7.35 -11.36
C ILE A 75 -0.72 -6.79 -12.13
N SER A 76 -0.59 -7.18 -13.40
CA SER A 76 0.39 -6.61 -14.32
C SER A 76 -0.15 -5.35 -14.98
N HIS A 77 -1.34 -5.45 -15.58
CA HIS A 77 -1.99 -4.37 -16.30
C HIS A 77 -3.49 -4.45 -16.15
N ILE A 78 -4.11 -3.28 -16.16
CA ILE A 78 -5.55 -3.09 -16.25
C ILE A 78 -5.81 -2.43 -17.59
N LEU A 79 -6.67 -3.04 -18.40
CA LEU A 79 -7.05 -2.53 -19.70
C LEU A 79 -8.50 -2.08 -19.62
N GLU A 80 -8.77 -0.84 -19.96
CA GLU A 80 -10.14 -0.41 -20.24
C GLU A 80 -10.58 -1.02 -21.56
N VAL A 81 -11.78 -1.59 -21.61
CA VAL A 81 -12.25 -2.30 -22.80
C VAL A 81 -13.68 -1.90 -23.10
N SER A 82 -13.89 -1.41 -24.32
CA SER A 82 -15.21 -1.24 -24.90
C SER A 82 -15.54 -2.48 -25.73
N GLU A 83 -16.68 -3.10 -25.45
CA GLU A 83 -17.13 -4.34 -26.11
C GLU A 83 -18.33 -4.03 -27.00
N PHE A 84 -18.25 -4.48 -28.25
CA PHE A 84 -19.29 -4.32 -29.25
C PHE A 84 -19.53 -5.66 -29.96
N PRO A 85 -20.77 -5.94 -30.43
CA PRO A 85 -20.96 -6.93 -31.47
C PRO A 85 -20.05 -6.60 -32.66
N LEU A 86 -19.42 -7.62 -33.26
CA LEU A 86 -18.50 -7.43 -34.39
C LEU A 86 -19.29 -6.84 -35.57
N PRO A 87 -19.04 -5.58 -35.97
CA PRO A 87 -19.69 -5.02 -37.14
C PRO A 87 -18.97 -5.47 -38.43
N PRO A 88 -19.52 -5.16 -39.61
CA PRO A 88 -18.78 -5.27 -40.86
C PRO A 88 -17.43 -4.53 -40.79
N LEU A 89 -16.43 -5.02 -41.52
CA LEU A 89 -15.05 -4.49 -41.48
C LEU A 89 -14.99 -2.95 -41.64
N ALA A 90 -15.77 -2.41 -42.57
CA ALA A 90 -15.82 -0.97 -42.86
C ALA A 90 -16.34 -0.12 -41.68
N GLU A 91 -17.18 -0.71 -40.82
CA GLU A 91 -17.82 -0.01 -39.70
C GLU A 91 -17.04 -0.17 -38.38
N ILE A 92 -15.98 -0.99 -38.35
CA ILE A 92 -15.16 -1.17 -37.14
C ILE A 92 -14.60 0.19 -36.69
N ALA A 93 -14.16 1.03 -37.61
CA ALA A 93 -13.59 2.34 -37.31
C ALA A 93 -14.56 3.26 -36.57
N ASP A 94 -15.87 3.16 -36.83
CA ASP A 94 -16.90 3.97 -36.16
C ASP A 94 -17.02 3.64 -34.68
N ARG A 95 -16.65 2.42 -34.28
CA ARG A 95 -16.59 2.01 -32.86
C ARG A 95 -15.28 2.39 -32.19
N VAL A 96 -14.20 2.52 -32.97
CA VAL A 96 -12.85 2.83 -32.47
C VAL A 96 -12.64 4.33 -32.30
N LEU A 97 -13.17 5.14 -33.23
CA LEU A 97 -12.94 6.58 -33.28
C LEU A 97 -13.31 7.30 -31.96
N PRO A 98 -14.50 7.07 -31.34
CA PRO A 98 -14.85 7.76 -30.09
C PRO A 98 -13.92 7.43 -28.91
N VAL A 99 -13.24 6.28 -28.95
CA VAL A 99 -12.34 5.82 -27.88
C VAL A 99 -10.94 6.43 -28.03
N TYR A 100 -10.56 6.82 -29.24
CA TYR A 100 -9.19 7.19 -29.58
C TYR A 100 -9.01 8.58 -30.18
N ALA A 101 -10.06 9.24 -30.66
CA ALA A 101 -9.96 10.51 -31.40
C ALA A 101 -9.11 11.56 -30.67
N GLU A 102 -9.45 11.88 -29.42
CA GLU A 102 -8.71 12.86 -28.61
C GLU A 102 -7.25 12.44 -28.37
N ARG A 103 -6.98 11.14 -28.24
CA ARG A 103 -5.64 10.61 -27.96
C ARG A 103 -4.74 10.63 -29.20
N LEU A 104 -5.34 10.64 -30.40
CA LEU A 104 -4.63 10.58 -31.67
C LEU A 104 -4.29 11.98 -32.20
N ALA A 105 -5.02 13.02 -31.81
CA ALA A 105 -4.82 14.39 -32.26
C ALA A 105 -3.34 14.83 -32.11
N GLY A 106 -2.73 15.24 -33.22
CA GLY A 106 -1.33 15.69 -33.28
C GLY A 106 -0.26 14.62 -33.02
N ARG A 107 -0.61 13.33 -32.95
CA ARG A 107 0.30 12.23 -32.61
C ARG A 107 0.42 11.20 -33.73
N TYR A 108 1.54 10.47 -33.74
CA TYR A 108 1.75 9.32 -34.62
C TYR A 108 1.18 8.06 -33.98
N PHE A 109 0.50 7.23 -34.76
CA PHE A 109 -0.13 6.02 -34.23
C PHE A 109 0.08 4.77 -35.07
N ALA A 110 -0.17 3.61 -34.46
CA ALA A 110 -0.29 2.32 -35.15
C ALA A 110 -1.53 1.58 -34.67
N VAL A 111 -2.22 0.92 -35.60
CA VAL A 111 -3.29 -0.04 -35.24
C VAL A 111 -2.67 -1.43 -35.08
N ARG A 112 -3.10 -2.15 -34.04
CA ARG A 112 -2.70 -3.53 -33.76
C ARG A 112 -3.93 -4.36 -33.45
N CYS A 113 -4.22 -5.35 -34.28
CA CYS A 113 -5.39 -6.21 -34.16
C CYS A 113 -5.02 -7.67 -33.86
N LYS A 114 -5.51 -8.21 -32.74
CA LYS A 114 -5.47 -9.65 -32.46
C LYS A 114 -6.79 -10.28 -32.85
N ARG A 115 -6.75 -11.39 -33.57
CA ARG A 115 -7.95 -12.10 -34.06
C ARG A 115 -7.96 -13.54 -33.59
N HIS A 116 -9.08 -13.95 -33.00
CA HIS A 116 -9.35 -15.32 -32.55
C HIS A 116 -10.68 -15.78 -33.13
N GLY A 117 -10.65 -16.80 -34.01
CA GLY A 117 -11.84 -17.33 -34.70
C GLY A 117 -11.67 -17.38 -36.22
N SER A 118 -12.77 -17.65 -36.91
CA SER A 118 -12.83 -17.67 -38.39
C SER A 118 -13.60 -16.44 -38.88
N HIS A 119 -13.00 -15.68 -39.80
CA HIS A 119 -13.51 -14.41 -40.32
C HIS A 119 -13.12 -14.28 -41.80
N PRO A 120 -13.90 -13.55 -42.62
CA PRO A 120 -13.57 -13.32 -44.03
C PRO A 120 -12.44 -12.31 -44.25
N PHE A 121 -11.83 -11.80 -43.19
CA PHE A 121 -10.75 -10.81 -43.22
C PHE A 121 -9.62 -11.20 -42.25
N THR A 122 -8.42 -10.68 -42.51
CA THR A 122 -7.25 -10.87 -41.66
C THR A 122 -7.11 -9.75 -40.63
N SER A 123 -6.25 -9.93 -39.63
CA SER A 123 -5.89 -8.82 -38.71
C SER A 123 -5.28 -7.64 -39.44
N ILE A 124 -4.52 -7.90 -40.51
CA ILE A 124 -3.87 -6.86 -41.32
C ILE A 124 -4.92 -6.03 -42.07
N ASP A 125 -5.98 -6.66 -42.57
CA ASP A 125 -7.08 -5.94 -43.23
C ASP A 125 -7.79 -5.00 -42.26
N VAL A 126 -8.03 -5.45 -41.02
CA VAL A 126 -8.57 -4.61 -39.94
C VAL A 126 -7.63 -3.45 -39.61
N GLU A 127 -6.34 -3.72 -39.44
CA GLU A 127 -5.35 -2.68 -39.14
C GLU A 127 -5.28 -1.61 -40.24
N ARG A 128 -5.35 -2.01 -41.52
CA ARG A 128 -5.35 -1.11 -42.66
C ARG A 128 -6.62 -0.28 -42.75
N GLU A 129 -7.79 -0.91 -42.64
CA GLU A 129 -9.07 -0.23 -42.79
C GLU A 129 -9.30 0.76 -41.64
N VAL A 130 -9.11 0.30 -40.40
CA VAL A 130 -9.24 1.16 -39.22
C VAL A 130 -8.16 2.26 -39.24
N GLY A 131 -6.93 1.93 -39.62
CA GLY A 131 -5.84 2.90 -39.71
C GLY A 131 -6.14 4.02 -40.71
N ARG A 132 -6.66 3.67 -41.89
CA ARG A 132 -7.10 4.64 -42.92
C ARG A 132 -8.20 5.56 -42.38
N ALA A 133 -9.24 4.98 -41.77
CA ALA A 133 -10.37 5.74 -41.28
C ALA A 133 -10.01 6.67 -40.11
N LEU A 134 -9.16 6.21 -39.18
CA LEU A 134 -8.68 7.05 -38.07
C LEU A 134 -7.80 8.20 -38.59
N LEU A 135 -6.87 7.93 -39.49
CA LEU A 135 -6.02 8.98 -40.08
C LEU A 135 -6.85 10.10 -40.74
N ALA A 136 -7.96 9.74 -41.37
CA ALA A 136 -8.85 10.71 -42.02
C ALA A 136 -9.75 11.50 -41.04
N ARG A 137 -9.97 11.01 -39.80
CA ARG A 137 -11.04 11.48 -38.91
C ARG A 137 -10.59 11.90 -37.50
N SER A 138 -9.32 11.70 -37.12
CA SER A 138 -8.85 11.91 -35.74
C SER A 138 -7.75 12.96 -35.58
N GLU A 139 -7.56 13.84 -36.56
CA GLU A 139 -6.51 14.89 -36.56
C GLU A 139 -5.10 14.36 -36.24
N ALA A 140 -4.83 13.09 -36.54
CA ALA A 140 -3.56 12.45 -36.23
C ALA A 140 -2.44 13.03 -37.09
N ALA A 141 -1.22 13.12 -36.54
CA ALA A 141 -0.05 13.58 -37.29
C ALA A 141 0.36 12.60 -38.41
N GLY A 142 0.07 11.31 -38.23
CA GLY A 142 0.36 10.28 -39.22
C GLY A 142 0.37 8.87 -38.65
N VAL A 143 0.65 7.89 -39.51
CA VAL A 143 0.82 6.49 -39.11
C VAL A 143 2.30 6.16 -39.00
N ARG A 144 2.71 5.57 -37.87
CA ARG A 144 4.09 5.11 -37.63
C ARG A 144 4.07 3.71 -37.03
N LEU A 145 4.66 2.73 -37.73
CA LEU A 145 4.57 1.32 -37.31
C LEU A 145 5.59 0.92 -36.24
N VAL A 146 6.71 1.63 -36.16
CA VAL A 146 7.79 1.41 -35.18
C VAL A 146 7.77 2.59 -34.21
N GLU A 147 7.67 2.28 -32.91
CA GLU A 147 7.61 3.30 -31.83
C GLU A 147 6.58 4.43 -32.10
N PRO A 148 5.29 4.10 -32.25
CA PRO A 148 4.23 5.12 -32.30
C PRO A 148 4.03 5.78 -30.93
N ASP A 149 3.58 7.03 -30.93
CA ASP A 149 3.16 7.71 -29.71
C ASP A 149 1.91 7.02 -29.11
N VAL A 150 1.04 6.49 -29.97
CA VAL A 150 -0.20 5.79 -29.57
C VAL A 150 -0.36 4.46 -30.32
N THR A 151 -0.59 3.38 -29.57
CA THR A 151 -1.04 2.11 -30.15
C THR A 151 -2.55 1.94 -29.98
N VAL A 152 -3.26 1.85 -31.10
CA VAL A 152 -4.68 1.51 -31.17
C VAL A 152 -4.84 0.00 -31.11
N GLY A 153 -5.26 -0.52 -29.95
CA GLY A 153 -5.36 -1.94 -29.69
C GLY A 153 -6.76 -2.49 -29.94
N LEU A 154 -6.87 -3.49 -30.81
CA LEU A 154 -8.12 -4.19 -31.09
C LEU A 154 -7.97 -5.70 -30.82
N GLU A 155 -8.98 -6.31 -30.24
CA GLU A 155 -9.10 -7.77 -30.17
C GLU A 155 -10.45 -8.18 -30.75
N ILE A 156 -10.46 -9.04 -31.76
CA ILE A 156 -11.68 -9.64 -32.31
C ILE A 156 -11.69 -11.10 -31.88
N SER A 157 -12.73 -11.49 -31.15
CA SER A 157 -12.92 -12.88 -30.71
C SER A 157 -14.31 -13.34 -31.09
N LYS A 158 -14.40 -14.34 -31.98
CA LYS A 158 -15.67 -14.80 -32.57
C LYS A 158 -16.48 -13.60 -33.14
N ASN A 159 -17.69 -13.34 -32.64
CA ASN A 159 -18.56 -12.25 -33.10
C ASN A 159 -18.49 -11.00 -32.20
N THR A 160 -17.37 -10.78 -31.51
CA THR A 160 -17.21 -9.65 -30.60
C THR A 160 -15.96 -8.85 -30.94
N LEU A 161 -16.11 -7.53 -31.02
CA LEU A 161 -15.04 -6.55 -31.13
C LEU A 161 -14.74 -5.97 -29.74
N PHE A 162 -13.48 -6.04 -29.33
CA PHE A 162 -12.96 -5.38 -28.13
C PHE A 162 -12.02 -4.25 -28.57
N VAL A 163 -12.38 -3.02 -28.19
CA VAL A 163 -11.52 -1.85 -28.36
C VAL A 163 -10.81 -1.60 -27.04
N ILE A 164 -9.48 -1.71 -27.04
CA ILE A 164 -8.65 -1.48 -25.85
C ILE A 164 -8.50 0.03 -25.68
N GLY A 165 -9.00 0.60 -24.59
CA GLY A 165 -8.91 2.02 -24.28
C GLY A 165 -7.58 2.37 -23.63
N GLN A 166 -7.62 2.89 -22.40
CA GLN A 166 -6.42 3.17 -21.62
C GLN A 166 -5.83 1.88 -21.03
N ARG A 167 -4.51 1.91 -20.81
CA ARG A 167 -3.75 0.83 -20.19
C ARG A 167 -3.07 1.35 -18.95
N HIS A 168 -3.47 0.82 -17.80
CA HIS A 168 -2.90 1.17 -16.50
C HIS A 168 -1.96 0.08 -16.03
N ARG A 169 -0.83 0.47 -15.47
CA ARG A 169 0.16 -0.47 -14.91
C ARG A 169 -0.27 -0.84 -13.49
N GLY A 170 -0.31 -2.14 -13.21
CA GLY A 170 -0.48 -2.67 -11.86
C GLY A 170 0.86 -2.87 -11.15
N PRO A 171 0.84 -3.25 -9.86
CA PRO A 171 2.04 -3.33 -9.04
C PRO A 171 2.89 -4.56 -9.36
N GLY A 172 2.34 -5.57 -10.04
CA GLY A 172 2.96 -6.88 -10.26
C GLY A 172 2.87 -7.76 -9.01
N GLY A 173 3.80 -8.71 -8.87
CA GLY A 173 3.87 -9.54 -7.66
C GLY A 173 2.80 -10.65 -7.59
N TYR A 174 2.41 -11.04 -6.38
CA TYR A 174 1.41 -12.08 -6.13
C TYR A 174 0.23 -11.55 -5.31
N PRO A 175 -0.96 -12.19 -5.43
CA PRO A 175 -2.13 -11.79 -4.66
C PRO A 175 -1.89 -11.95 -3.14
N ILE A 176 -2.24 -10.93 -2.34
CA ILE A 176 -2.03 -10.95 -0.89
C ILE A 176 -2.76 -12.12 -0.22
N GLY A 177 -2.08 -12.77 0.72
CA GLY A 177 -2.53 -13.98 1.43
C GLY A 177 -2.62 -15.20 0.51
N SER A 178 -1.85 -15.21 -0.57
CA SER A 178 -1.62 -16.42 -1.37
C SER A 178 -0.39 -17.20 -0.91
N LEU A 179 0.46 -16.57 -0.09
CA LEU A 179 1.61 -17.14 0.61
C LEU A 179 1.41 -17.05 2.13
N ASP A 180 2.30 -17.73 2.85
CA ASP A 180 2.31 -17.82 4.31
C ASP A 180 2.43 -16.44 4.99
N PRO A 181 1.96 -16.32 6.24
CA PRO A 181 2.07 -15.08 6.99
C PRO A 181 3.52 -14.76 7.36
N VAL A 182 3.79 -13.48 7.57
CA VAL A 182 5.06 -12.96 8.08
C VAL A 182 4.80 -11.93 9.16
N LEU A 183 5.72 -11.81 10.12
CA LEU A 183 5.67 -10.79 11.16
C LEU A 183 6.69 -9.69 10.86
N SER A 184 6.20 -8.53 10.43
CA SER A 184 7.03 -7.40 10.02
C SER A 184 7.27 -6.43 11.15
N LEU A 185 8.54 -6.26 11.51
CA LEU A 185 8.98 -5.27 12.48
C LEU A 185 8.87 -3.89 11.84
N ILE A 186 7.77 -3.19 12.13
CA ILE A 186 7.46 -1.87 11.59
C ILE A 186 7.89 -0.79 12.57
N SER A 187 8.39 0.30 12.01
CA SER A 187 8.85 1.49 12.72
C SER A 187 8.42 2.73 11.92
N GLY A 188 8.76 3.90 12.46
CA GLY A 188 8.45 5.16 11.83
C GLY A 188 9.33 5.59 10.66
N GLY A 189 10.44 4.90 10.43
CA GLY A 189 11.39 5.30 9.40
C GLY A 189 10.92 4.96 7.98
N PHE A 190 11.76 5.30 7.00
CA PHE A 190 11.49 5.00 5.58
C PHE A 190 11.55 3.49 5.27
N ASP A 191 12.43 2.75 5.94
CA ASP A 191 12.84 1.43 5.50
C ASP A 191 11.80 0.34 5.81
N SER A 192 11.29 0.28 7.05
CA SER A 192 10.39 -0.79 7.49
C SER A 192 8.99 -0.75 6.84
N PRO A 193 8.39 0.42 6.50
CA PRO A 193 7.17 0.47 5.71
C PRO A 193 7.40 -0.04 4.28
N VAL A 194 8.53 0.30 3.67
CA VAL A 194 8.89 -0.21 2.33
C VAL A 194 9.10 -1.72 2.36
N ALA A 195 9.82 -2.24 3.35
CA ALA A 195 10.00 -3.69 3.53
C ALA A 195 8.64 -4.40 3.71
N SER A 196 7.76 -3.84 4.52
CA SER A 196 6.39 -4.35 4.71
C SER A 196 5.61 -4.37 3.40
N TYR A 197 5.62 -3.28 2.63
CA TYR A 197 5.00 -3.22 1.31
C TYR A 197 5.56 -4.27 0.34
N LEU A 198 6.88 -4.48 0.30
CA LEU A 198 7.50 -5.48 -0.58
C LEU A 198 7.03 -6.91 -0.26
N THR A 199 6.84 -7.23 1.02
CA THR A 199 6.28 -8.54 1.43
C THR A 199 4.80 -8.70 1.05
N MET A 200 4.00 -7.65 1.25
CA MET A 200 2.60 -7.59 0.79
C MET A 200 2.53 -7.78 -0.73
N LYS A 201 3.38 -7.07 -1.49
CA LYS A 201 3.51 -7.20 -2.94
C LYS A 201 3.88 -8.62 -3.37
N ARG A 202 4.65 -9.34 -2.55
CA ARG A 202 4.99 -10.74 -2.80
C ARG A 202 3.88 -11.72 -2.42
N GLY A 203 2.73 -11.25 -1.97
CA GLY A 203 1.55 -12.07 -1.67
C GLY A 203 1.53 -12.64 -0.25
N MET A 204 2.48 -12.24 0.60
CA MET A 204 2.57 -12.65 2.01
C MET A 204 1.50 -11.95 2.83
N ARG A 205 0.97 -12.63 3.86
CA ARG A 205 0.06 -12.00 4.82
C ARG A 205 0.89 -11.32 5.91
N THR A 206 1.12 -10.03 5.76
CA THR A 206 2.03 -9.26 6.62
C THR A 206 1.31 -8.77 7.88
N HIS A 207 1.65 -9.35 9.03
CA HIS A 207 1.31 -8.83 10.36
C HIS A 207 2.36 -7.77 10.75
N PHE A 208 1.98 -6.82 11.61
CA PHE A 208 2.85 -5.73 12.03
C PHE A 208 3.22 -5.88 13.50
N LEU A 209 4.51 -5.77 13.81
CA LEU A 209 5.07 -5.74 15.15
C LEU A 209 5.79 -4.40 15.35
N PHE A 210 5.30 -3.62 16.30
CA PHE A 210 5.86 -2.34 16.68
C PHE A 210 6.42 -2.42 18.10
N PHE A 211 7.66 -1.98 18.27
CA PHE A 211 8.28 -1.80 19.58
C PHE A 211 8.13 -0.35 19.99
N ASN A 212 7.41 -0.08 21.07
CA ASN A 212 7.20 1.28 21.54
C ASN A 212 8.39 1.76 22.38
N LEU A 213 9.21 2.64 21.79
CA LEU A 213 10.33 3.30 22.49
C LEU A 213 10.02 4.76 22.85
N GLY A 214 8.90 5.30 22.35
CA GLY A 214 8.66 6.75 22.28
C GLY A 214 7.33 7.18 22.89
N GLY A 215 6.66 6.29 23.61
CA GLY A 215 5.35 6.54 24.21
C GLY A 215 4.22 6.65 23.18
N ARG A 216 3.16 7.36 23.55
CA ARG A 216 1.87 7.38 22.83
C ARG A 216 2.00 7.97 21.42
N ASP A 217 2.71 9.09 21.26
CA ASP A 217 2.82 9.79 19.98
C ASP A 217 3.54 8.94 18.93
N HIS A 218 4.59 8.23 19.35
CA HIS A 218 5.32 7.27 18.49
C HIS A 218 4.43 6.12 18.05
N GLU A 219 3.64 5.56 18.99
CA GLU A 219 2.71 4.47 18.68
C GLU A 219 1.64 4.89 17.68
N ILE A 220 1.06 6.08 17.85
CA ILE A 220 0.04 6.61 16.94
C ILE A 220 0.62 6.80 15.54
N GLY A 221 1.78 7.45 15.42
CA GLY A 221 2.43 7.65 14.11
C GLY A 221 2.76 6.34 13.37
N VAL A 222 3.20 5.30 14.08
CA VAL A 222 3.46 3.99 13.45
C VAL A 222 2.16 3.25 13.10
N LYS A 223 1.12 3.34 13.95
CA LYS A 223 -0.22 2.82 13.63
C LYS A 223 -0.79 3.47 12.37
N GLU A 224 -0.61 4.77 12.19
CA GLU A 224 -1.03 5.50 10.99
C GLU A 224 -0.37 4.94 9.72
N ILE A 225 0.95 4.78 9.74
CA ILE A 225 1.71 4.22 8.59
C ILE A 225 1.22 2.80 8.26
N ALA A 226 1.10 1.95 9.28
CA ALA A 226 0.67 0.57 9.08
C ALA A 226 -0.77 0.51 8.54
N LEU A 227 -1.67 1.31 9.11
CA LEU A 227 -3.06 1.40 8.68
C LEU A 227 -3.16 1.91 7.24
N TYR A 228 -2.40 2.95 6.87
CA TYR A 228 -2.35 3.46 5.50
C TYR A 228 -1.88 2.40 4.51
N LEU A 229 -0.78 1.71 4.80
CA LEU A 229 -0.28 0.61 3.96
C LEU A 229 -1.33 -0.49 3.81
N TRP A 230 -2.00 -0.86 4.90
CA TRP A 230 -3.02 -1.89 4.88
C TRP A 230 -4.29 -1.48 4.11
N GLN A 231 -4.75 -0.24 4.27
CA GLN A 231 -5.91 0.28 3.53
C GLN A 231 -5.63 0.34 2.03
N LYS A 232 -4.45 0.86 1.66
CA LYS A 232 -4.07 1.08 0.25
C LYS A 232 -3.71 -0.22 -0.45
N TYR A 233 -2.87 -1.06 0.17
CA TYR A 233 -2.31 -2.25 -0.49
C TYR A 233 -2.83 -3.56 0.10
N GLY A 234 -3.30 -3.59 1.35
CA GLY A 234 -3.57 -4.81 2.11
C GLY A 234 -4.79 -5.62 1.70
N CYS A 235 -5.61 -5.13 0.76
CA CYS A 235 -6.77 -5.87 0.22
C CYS A 235 -7.68 -6.47 1.32
N LYS A 236 -7.93 -5.70 2.40
CA LYS A 236 -8.73 -6.06 3.57
C LYS A 236 -8.32 -7.35 4.29
N GLN A 237 -7.06 -7.75 4.18
CA GLN A 237 -6.60 -8.94 4.88
C GLN A 237 -6.71 -8.78 6.38
N ARG A 238 -7.12 -9.86 7.05
CA ARG A 238 -7.17 -9.91 8.52
C ARG A 238 -5.75 -10.10 9.03
N VAL A 239 -5.13 -9.01 9.46
CA VAL A 239 -3.78 -9.00 10.02
C VAL A 239 -3.79 -8.29 11.36
N LEU A 240 -2.78 -8.60 12.17
CA LEU A 240 -2.60 -8.03 13.50
C LEU A 240 -1.61 -6.87 13.43
N PHE A 241 -1.85 -5.89 14.28
CA PHE A 241 -0.88 -4.89 14.70
C PHE A 241 -0.60 -5.14 16.17
N ILE A 242 0.67 -5.40 16.49
CA ILE A 242 1.11 -5.77 17.82
C ILE A 242 2.02 -4.67 18.35
N THR A 243 1.65 -4.02 19.45
CA THR A 243 2.51 -3.07 20.15
C THR A 243 3.15 -3.78 21.34
N VAL A 244 4.47 -3.70 21.46
CA VAL A 244 5.22 -4.16 22.63
C VAL A 244 5.85 -2.97 23.35
N PRO A 245 5.56 -2.72 24.64
CA PRO A 245 6.20 -1.65 25.40
C PRO A 245 7.69 -1.97 25.59
N PHE A 246 8.56 -1.03 25.20
CA PHE A 246 10.02 -1.21 25.19
C PHE A 246 10.75 -0.15 26.02
N GLU A 247 10.04 0.71 26.73
CA GLU A 247 10.60 1.77 27.56
C GLU A 247 11.50 1.20 28.67
N GLU A 248 11.05 0.16 29.41
CA GLU A 248 11.87 -0.51 30.43
C GLU A 248 13.11 -1.18 29.82
N VAL A 249 12.98 -1.78 28.64
CA VAL A 249 14.10 -2.42 27.93
C VAL A 249 15.15 -1.37 27.60
N VAL A 250 14.75 -0.22 27.07
CA VAL A 250 15.67 0.88 26.73
C VAL A 250 16.33 1.45 27.98
N ALA A 251 15.58 1.67 29.06
CA ALA A 251 16.11 2.18 30.32
C ALA A 251 17.19 1.25 30.91
N GLU A 252 16.96 -0.07 30.87
CA GLU A 252 17.94 -1.06 31.34
C GLU A 252 19.20 -1.06 30.47
N LEU A 253 19.04 -0.99 29.14
CA LEU A 253 20.18 -0.92 28.22
C LEU A 253 21.05 0.30 28.52
N LEU A 254 20.44 1.48 28.69
CA LEU A 254 21.16 2.72 29.03
C LEU A 254 21.88 2.64 30.39
N GLY A 255 21.32 1.89 31.35
CA GLY A 255 21.88 1.77 32.69
C GLY A 255 22.98 0.71 32.85
N LYS A 256 22.98 -0.34 32.02
CA LYS A 256 23.80 -1.55 32.24
C LYS A 256 24.75 -1.90 31.11
N ILE A 257 24.46 -1.46 29.88
CA ILE A 257 25.17 -1.92 28.69
C ILE A 257 26.11 -0.85 28.18
N GLU A 258 27.29 -1.26 27.72
CA GLU A 258 28.24 -0.36 27.08
C GLU A 258 27.66 0.30 25.81
N ASP A 259 27.79 1.62 25.70
CA ASP A 259 27.28 2.45 24.60
C ASP A 259 27.49 1.83 23.21
N SER A 260 28.73 1.39 22.95
CA SER A 260 29.12 0.84 21.64
C SER A 260 28.39 -0.46 21.27
N GLN A 261 27.83 -1.20 22.23
CA GLN A 261 27.15 -2.47 22.03
C GLN A 261 25.62 -2.35 22.06
N MET A 262 25.08 -1.26 22.61
CA MET A 262 23.64 -1.07 22.85
C MET A 262 22.79 -1.33 21.60
N GLY A 263 23.16 -0.75 20.45
CA GLY A 263 22.37 -0.91 19.22
C GLY A 263 22.28 -2.36 18.70
N VAL A 264 23.34 -3.16 18.89
CA VAL A 264 23.34 -4.59 18.53
C VAL A 264 22.51 -5.40 19.51
N ILE A 265 22.62 -5.09 20.80
CA ILE A 265 21.89 -5.79 21.86
C ILE A 265 20.40 -5.45 21.80
N LEU A 266 20.01 -4.20 21.59
CA LEU A 266 18.59 -3.83 21.42
C LEU A 266 17.94 -4.65 20.29
N LYS A 267 18.58 -4.71 19.12
CA LYS A 267 18.05 -5.47 17.97
C LYS A 267 17.94 -6.96 18.28
N ARG A 268 18.88 -7.50 19.06
CA ARG A 268 18.82 -8.87 19.56
C ARG A 268 17.63 -9.07 20.50
N MET A 269 17.37 -8.13 21.40
CA MET A 269 16.18 -8.16 22.28
C MET A 269 14.87 -8.08 21.49
N MET A 270 14.80 -7.19 20.49
CA MET A 270 13.67 -7.10 19.56
C MET A 270 13.44 -8.43 18.82
N LEU A 271 14.49 -9.06 18.28
CA LEU A 271 14.34 -10.35 17.60
C LEU A 271 13.92 -11.49 18.53
N ARG A 272 14.38 -11.52 19.79
CA ARG A 272 13.93 -12.52 20.79
C ARG A 272 12.44 -12.38 21.07
N VAL A 273 11.96 -11.16 21.26
CA VAL A 273 10.53 -10.89 21.48
C VAL A 273 9.72 -11.25 20.24
N ALA A 274 10.19 -10.83 19.05
CA ALA A 274 9.53 -11.15 17.79
C ALA A 274 9.46 -12.66 17.53
N ASP A 275 10.51 -13.41 17.87
CA ASP A 275 10.57 -14.86 17.74
C ASP A 275 9.52 -15.56 18.61
N ARG A 276 9.37 -15.11 19.86
CA ARG A 276 8.39 -15.66 20.79
C ARG A 276 6.95 -15.35 20.36
N LEU A 277 6.67 -14.10 19.98
CA LEU A 277 5.36 -13.70 19.47
C LEU A 277 5.02 -14.42 18.15
N ALA A 278 6.00 -14.64 17.28
CA ALA A 278 5.81 -15.40 16.05
C ALA A 278 5.55 -16.89 16.32
N GLU A 279 6.07 -17.46 17.41
CA GLU A 279 5.75 -18.82 17.86
C GLU A 279 4.26 -18.96 18.18
N ASP A 280 3.73 -18.05 19.00
CA ASP A 280 2.33 -18.04 19.43
C ASP A 280 1.35 -17.85 18.25
N LEU A 281 1.81 -17.20 17.18
CA LEU A 281 1.04 -16.92 15.97
C LEU A 281 1.25 -17.94 14.84
N GLU A 282 2.07 -18.97 15.06
CA GLU A 282 2.46 -19.97 14.04
C GLU A 282 3.04 -19.30 12.77
N ILE A 283 3.93 -18.32 12.96
CA ILE A 283 4.59 -17.58 11.88
C ILE A 283 6.06 -18.00 11.77
N ASP A 284 6.45 -18.49 10.60
CA ASP A 284 7.81 -19.02 10.36
C ASP A 284 8.86 -17.96 10.01
N ALA A 285 8.42 -16.74 9.64
CA ALA A 285 9.32 -15.70 9.14
C ALA A 285 9.06 -14.32 9.74
N LEU A 286 10.16 -13.66 10.11
CA LEU A 286 10.23 -12.28 10.55
C LEU A 286 10.67 -11.39 9.37
N VAL A 287 10.25 -10.13 9.36
CA VAL A 287 10.66 -9.16 8.33
C VAL A 287 11.25 -7.93 8.99
N THR A 288 12.39 -7.46 8.50
CA THR A 288 12.99 -6.19 8.94
C THR A 288 13.30 -5.29 7.74
N GLY A 289 13.34 -3.98 7.99
CA GLY A 289 13.76 -2.97 7.02
C GLY A 289 15.29 -2.80 6.93
N GLU A 290 16.09 -3.74 7.43
CA GLU A 290 17.54 -3.54 7.47
C GLU A 290 18.20 -3.60 6.08
N CYS A 291 19.15 -2.68 5.86
CA CYS A 291 19.98 -2.56 4.66
C CYS A 291 21.47 -2.53 5.05
N VAL A 292 22.30 -3.29 4.33
CA VAL A 292 23.74 -3.37 4.62
C VAL A 292 24.41 -2.02 4.46
N ALA A 293 25.23 -1.66 5.46
CA ALA A 293 26.06 -0.47 5.47
C ALA A 293 25.32 0.88 5.42
N GLN A 294 24.00 0.90 5.61
CA GLN A 294 23.23 2.14 5.73
C GLN A 294 23.53 2.88 7.05
N VAL A 295 23.72 2.14 8.15
CA VAL A 295 24.12 2.66 9.46
C VAL A 295 25.16 1.75 10.11
N SER A 296 25.93 2.26 11.07
CA SER A 296 26.99 1.52 11.76
C SER A 296 26.52 0.21 12.41
N SER A 297 25.26 0.12 12.82
CA SER A 297 24.67 -1.09 13.41
C SER A 297 24.30 -2.16 12.38
N GLN A 298 24.35 -1.87 11.07
CA GLN A 298 23.90 -2.74 9.98
C GLN A 298 25.06 -3.19 9.07
N THR A 299 26.22 -3.48 9.65
CA THR A 299 27.29 -4.18 8.92
C THR A 299 26.98 -5.68 8.83
N LEU A 300 27.55 -6.38 7.84
CA LEU A 300 27.38 -7.84 7.71
C LEU A 300 27.73 -8.60 9.00
N ARG A 301 28.77 -8.15 9.72
CA ARG A 301 29.17 -8.75 10.99
C ARG A 301 28.11 -8.55 12.07
N ASN A 302 27.58 -7.34 12.19
CA ASN A 302 26.56 -7.00 13.18
C ASN A 302 25.25 -7.73 12.89
N LEU A 303 24.78 -7.73 11.64
CA LEU A 303 23.58 -8.46 11.22
C LEU A 303 23.72 -9.96 11.52
N SER A 304 24.87 -10.55 11.20
CA SER A 304 25.16 -11.96 11.52
C SER A 304 25.17 -12.24 13.03
N VAL A 305 25.61 -11.29 13.86
CA VAL A 305 25.55 -11.41 15.32
C VAL A 305 24.10 -11.24 15.80
N ILE A 306 23.33 -10.32 15.23
CA ILE A 306 21.92 -10.09 15.57
C ILE A 306 21.09 -11.34 15.30
N ASP A 307 21.26 -11.98 14.13
CA ASP A 307 20.50 -13.16 13.72
C ASP A 307 20.67 -14.37 14.66
N ARG A 308 21.80 -14.49 15.37
CA ARG A 308 22.07 -15.65 16.23
C ARG A 308 21.14 -15.82 17.44
N VAL A 309 20.23 -14.90 17.69
CA VAL A 309 19.24 -15.02 18.79
C VAL A 309 17.96 -15.73 18.37
N THR A 310 17.76 -15.97 17.08
CA THR A 310 16.57 -16.63 16.54
C THR A 310 16.99 -17.68 15.50
N ASN A 311 16.22 -18.76 15.42
CA ASN A 311 16.35 -19.76 14.35
C ASN A 311 15.31 -19.54 13.23
N ARG A 312 14.41 -18.56 13.36
CA ARG A 312 13.40 -18.24 12.34
C ARG A 312 14.03 -17.53 11.15
N LEU A 313 13.36 -17.61 10.01
CA LEU A 313 13.80 -16.92 8.79
C LEU A 313 13.61 -15.41 8.94
N VAL A 314 14.71 -14.64 8.97
CA VAL A 314 14.65 -13.18 8.96
C VAL A 314 14.78 -12.66 7.53
N LEU A 315 13.65 -12.25 6.95
CA LEU A 315 13.58 -11.65 5.63
C LEU A 315 13.99 -10.17 5.69
N ARG A 316 14.92 -9.78 4.81
CA ARG A 316 15.40 -8.40 4.67
C ARG A 316 15.24 -7.93 3.23
N PRO A 317 14.02 -7.51 2.82
CA PRO A 317 13.74 -7.13 1.43
C PRO A 317 14.64 -6.02 0.89
N LEU A 318 15.25 -5.22 1.77
CA LEU A 318 16.08 -4.06 1.44
C LEU A 318 17.58 -4.30 1.61
N ILE A 319 18.00 -5.54 1.90
CA ILE A 319 19.37 -5.85 2.35
C ILE A 319 20.49 -5.29 1.46
N ALA A 320 20.24 -5.17 0.16
CA ALA A 320 21.19 -4.71 -0.85
C ALA A 320 20.61 -3.58 -1.71
N THR A 321 19.68 -2.80 -1.16
CA THR A 321 19.01 -1.70 -1.86
C THR A 321 19.60 -0.36 -1.42
N ASP A 322 19.86 0.53 -2.37
CA ASP A 322 20.37 1.87 -2.04
C ASP A 322 19.33 2.74 -1.33
N LYS A 323 19.80 3.66 -0.48
CA LYS A 323 18.92 4.55 0.31
C LYS A 323 18.01 5.40 -0.58
N GLU A 324 18.52 5.92 -1.70
CA GLU A 324 17.73 6.72 -2.64
C GLU A 324 16.58 5.91 -3.26
N ASP A 325 16.82 4.62 -3.52
CA ASP A 325 15.81 3.71 -4.05
C ASP A 325 14.73 3.40 -3.01
N ILE A 326 15.12 3.27 -1.73
CA ILE A 326 14.19 3.12 -0.61
C ILE A 326 13.31 4.36 -0.48
N VAL A 327 13.90 5.57 -0.46
CA VAL A 327 13.16 6.84 -0.36
C VAL A 327 12.23 7.02 -1.57
N ARG A 328 12.71 6.73 -2.78
CA ARG A 328 11.87 6.79 -4.00
C ARG A 328 10.70 5.83 -3.92
N MET A 329 10.91 4.61 -3.40
CA MET A 329 9.83 3.65 -3.18
C MET A 329 8.86 4.14 -2.10
N ALA A 330 9.36 4.66 -0.98
CA ALA A 330 8.54 5.22 0.09
C ALA A 330 7.62 6.33 -0.43
N ASN A 331 8.15 7.25 -1.24
CA ASN A 331 7.38 8.29 -1.91
C ASN A 331 6.35 7.69 -2.89
N ALA A 332 6.77 6.74 -3.73
CA ALA A 332 5.88 6.10 -4.69
C ALA A 332 4.73 5.31 -4.04
N ILE A 333 4.93 4.75 -2.84
CA ILE A 333 3.87 4.05 -2.11
C ILE A 333 3.07 4.96 -1.20
N GLY A 334 3.56 6.17 -0.94
CA GLY A 334 2.94 7.21 -0.12
C GLY A 334 3.36 7.22 1.35
N THR A 335 4.35 6.42 1.77
CA THR A 335 4.85 6.38 3.16
C THR A 335 5.97 7.38 3.45
N GLY A 336 6.51 8.05 2.41
CA GLY A 336 7.63 8.98 2.56
C GLY A 336 7.34 10.16 3.48
N GLU A 337 6.19 10.81 3.30
CA GLU A 337 5.78 11.96 4.12
C GLU A 337 5.57 11.59 5.60
N PHE A 338 5.05 10.39 5.86
CA PHE A 338 4.92 9.91 7.23
C PHE A 338 6.28 9.77 7.91
N ALA A 339 7.23 9.14 7.21
CA ALA A 339 8.55 8.89 7.73
C ALA A 339 9.35 10.18 7.93
N ALA A 340 9.15 11.19 7.07
CA ALA A 340 9.78 12.50 7.20
C ALA A 340 9.31 13.27 8.46
N ASN A 341 8.05 13.08 8.86
CA ASN A 341 7.46 13.79 9.99
C ASN A 341 7.61 13.05 11.34
N MET A 342 8.18 11.83 11.35
CA MET A 342 8.34 11.07 12.59
C MET A 342 9.72 11.25 13.22
N PRO A 343 9.82 11.47 14.55
CA PRO A 343 11.10 11.51 15.24
C PRO A 343 11.87 10.17 15.14
N GLU A 344 13.20 10.24 15.02
CA GLU A 344 14.06 9.05 15.03
C GLU A 344 14.34 8.54 16.46
N TYR A 345 13.45 7.72 17.01
CA TYR A 345 13.60 7.18 18.38
C TYR A 345 14.76 6.18 18.53
N CYS A 346 15.04 5.37 17.50
CA CYS A 346 16.15 4.41 17.54
C CYS A 346 17.54 5.07 17.48
N GLY A 347 17.63 6.33 17.06
CA GLY A 347 18.90 7.06 17.01
C GLY A 347 19.42 7.47 18.40
N VAL A 348 18.52 7.63 19.38
CA VAL A 348 18.82 8.14 20.72
C VAL A 348 19.81 7.26 21.50
N ILE A 349 19.85 5.96 21.18
CA ILE A 349 20.69 4.95 21.86
C ILE A 349 22.00 4.65 21.13
N SER A 350 22.31 5.34 20.03
CA SER A 350 23.44 5.02 19.15
C SER A 350 24.66 5.91 19.42
N VAL A 351 25.19 5.86 20.64
CA VAL A 351 26.43 6.55 21.01
C VAL A 351 27.65 5.69 20.63
N ASN A 352 28.48 6.17 19.69
CA ASN A 352 29.68 5.47 19.20
C ASN A 352 29.47 3.97 18.87
N PRO A 353 28.49 3.63 18.01
CA PRO A 353 28.10 2.24 17.75
C PRO A 353 29.25 1.42 17.14
N THR A 354 29.43 0.19 17.60
CA THR A 354 30.41 -0.72 17.03
C THR A 354 30.02 -1.11 15.60
N THR A 355 30.96 -1.03 14.67
CA THR A 355 30.77 -1.48 13.28
C THR A 355 31.13 -2.96 13.10
N ARG A 356 31.75 -3.59 14.11
CA ARG A 356 32.22 -4.97 14.03
C ARG A 356 32.09 -5.67 15.38
N ALA A 357 30.87 -5.99 15.76
CA ALA A 357 30.56 -6.69 17.00
C ALA A 357 31.29 -8.05 17.08
N LYS A 358 31.84 -8.32 18.26
CA LYS A 358 32.39 -9.63 18.63
C LYS A 358 31.33 -10.35 19.44
N LEU A 359 30.87 -11.51 18.96
CA LEU A 359 29.78 -12.25 19.59
C LEU A 359 30.01 -12.47 21.09
N GLY A 360 31.19 -12.93 21.49
CA GLY A 360 31.49 -13.16 22.92
C GLY A 360 31.41 -11.88 23.78
N ARG A 361 31.69 -10.69 23.22
CA ARG A 361 31.50 -9.42 23.94
C ARG A 361 30.01 -9.09 24.06
N VAL A 362 29.25 -9.27 22.99
CA VAL A 362 27.80 -9.06 22.97
C VAL A 362 27.12 -9.99 23.99
N GLU A 363 27.45 -11.28 23.98
CA GLU A 363 26.90 -12.25 24.94
C GLU A 363 27.33 -11.96 26.38
N ALA A 364 28.55 -11.47 26.62
CA ALA A 364 28.99 -11.06 27.95
C ALA A 364 28.20 -9.84 28.46
N GLN A 365 27.94 -8.86 27.59
CA GLN A 365 27.12 -7.69 27.91
C GLN A 365 25.65 -8.06 28.12
N GLU A 366 25.09 -8.98 27.32
CA GLU A 366 23.72 -9.47 27.51
C GLU A 366 23.51 -10.12 28.89
N LYS A 367 24.54 -10.70 29.52
CA LYS A 367 24.42 -11.24 30.89
C LYS A 367 24.19 -10.17 31.96
N LEU A 368 24.47 -8.90 31.65
CA LEU A 368 24.20 -7.77 32.54
C LEU A 368 22.74 -7.30 32.44
N PHE A 369 22.02 -7.70 31.39
CA PHE A 369 20.63 -7.35 31.16
C PHE A 369 19.70 -8.34 31.89
N ASP A 370 18.75 -7.82 32.67
CA ASP A 370 17.73 -8.63 33.32
C ASP A 370 16.66 -9.10 32.31
N MET A 371 16.70 -10.38 31.94
CA MET A 371 15.75 -10.98 30.98
C MET A 371 14.30 -10.95 31.45
N THR A 372 14.02 -10.81 32.75
CA THR A 372 12.63 -10.69 33.23
C THR A 372 11.94 -9.42 32.70
N ILE A 373 12.71 -8.41 32.30
CA ILE A 373 12.21 -7.20 31.64
C ILE A 373 11.60 -7.55 30.28
N LEU A 374 12.23 -8.45 29.52
CA LEU A 374 11.66 -8.92 28.25
C LEU A 374 10.37 -9.70 28.47
N ASP A 375 10.32 -10.56 29.50
CA ASP A 375 9.12 -11.31 29.82
C ASP A 375 7.96 -10.39 30.17
N ARG A 376 8.22 -9.31 30.94
CA ARG A 376 7.23 -8.26 31.22
C ARG A 376 6.81 -7.51 29.96
N ALA A 377 7.75 -7.18 29.07
CA ALA A 377 7.44 -6.52 27.80
C ALA A 377 6.52 -7.38 26.93
N ILE A 378 6.81 -8.69 26.82
CA ILE A 378 5.96 -9.66 26.10
C ILE A 378 4.59 -9.76 26.76
N ALA A 379 4.51 -9.88 28.08
CA ALA A 379 3.25 -9.94 28.81
C ALA A 379 2.42 -8.65 28.68
N GLY A 380 3.08 -7.50 28.53
CA GLY A 380 2.46 -6.20 28.27
C GLY A 380 2.15 -5.93 26.79
N ALA A 381 2.43 -6.87 25.89
CA ALA A 381 2.13 -6.69 24.47
C ALA A 381 0.62 -6.61 24.23
N SER A 382 0.20 -5.64 23.42
CA SER A 382 -1.18 -5.51 22.97
C SER A 382 -1.32 -5.94 21.52
N GLN A 383 -2.36 -6.71 21.22
CA GLN A 383 -2.63 -7.23 19.88
C GLN A 383 -4.00 -6.75 19.42
N THR A 384 -4.00 -5.98 18.34
CA THR A 384 -5.23 -5.43 17.77
C THR A 384 -5.31 -5.83 16.31
N ARG A 385 -6.49 -6.20 15.83
CA ARG A 385 -6.67 -6.34 14.39
C ARG A 385 -6.55 -4.97 13.73
N ILE A 386 -5.81 -4.89 12.63
CA ILE A 386 -5.52 -3.60 11.99
C ILE A 386 -6.78 -2.83 11.57
N ASP A 387 -7.85 -3.54 11.20
CA ASP A 387 -9.14 -2.95 10.81
C ASP A 387 -9.95 -2.41 12.00
N ARG A 388 -9.49 -2.63 13.23
CA ARG A 388 -10.10 -2.17 14.49
C ARG A 388 -9.27 -1.13 15.23
N LEU A 389 -8.06 -0.81 14.77
CA LEU A 389 -7.16 0.14 15.44
C LEU A 389 -7.84 1.48 15.73
N ALA A 390 -8.53 2.04 14.73
CA ALA A 390 -9.21 3.32 14.89
C ALA A 390 -10.40 3.27 15.84
N ASP A 391 -11.12 2.13 15.90
CA ASP A 391 -12.25 1.96 16.80
C ASP A 391 -11.76 1.89 18.26
N GLU A 392 -10.67 1.16 18.51
CA GLU A 392 -10.05 1.05 19.84
C GLU A 392 -9.48 2.38 20.34
N GLU A 393 -8.81 3.16 19.48
CA GLU A 393 -8.31 4.48 19.86
C GLU A 393 -9.43 5.49 20.09
N LEU A 394 -10.52 5.41 19.32
CA LEU A 394 -11.70 6.23 19.57
C LEU A 394 -12.37 5.88 20.89
N ALA A 395 -12.51 4.58 21.21
CA ALA A 395 -13.11 4.13 22.47
C ALA A 395 -12.31 4.57 23.71
N ARG A 396 -11.02 4.88 23.55
CA ARG A 396 -10.17 5.47 24.60
C ARG A 396 -10.40 6.99 24.77
N SER A 397 -11.18 7.63 23.91
CA SER A 397 -11.43 9.07 23.89
C SER A 397 -12.93 9.40 23.91
N GLU A 398 -13.29 10.62 24.31
CA GLU A 398 -14.69 11.12 24.27
C GLU A 398 -15.01 11.83 22.94
N VAL A 399 -14.42 11.37 21.83
CA VAL A 399 -14.63 11.99 20.51
C VAL A 399 -15.96 11.55 19.92
N GLU A 400 -16.83 12.51 19.63
CA GLU A 400 -18.09 12.28 18.90
C GLU A 400 -17.86 12.06 17.39
N VAL A 401 -18.61 11.11 16.81
CA VAL A 401 -18.67 10.86 15.36
C VAL A 401 -20.05 11.26 14.85
N LEU A 402 -20.10 12.16 13.87
CA LEU A 402 -21.33 12.72 13.31
C LEU A 402 -21.39 12.49 11.79
N SER A 403 -22.58 12.18 11.28
CA SER A 403 -22.84 11.99 9.85
C SER A 403 -23.15 13.27 9.09
N VAL A 404 -23.28 14.40 9.80
CA VAL A 404 -23.60 15.71 9.22
C VAL A 404 -22.62 16.74 9.79
N PRO A 405 -22.07 17.66 8.97
CA PRO A 405 -21.23 18.73 9.47
C PRO A 405 -22.03 19.67 10.39
N LEU A 406 -21.43 20.05 11.52
CA LEU A 406 -22.06 20.97 12.48
C LEU A 406 -22.04 22.40 11.94
N ALA A 407 -23.13 23.13 12.15
CA ALA A 407 -23.18 24.56 11.85
C ALA A 407 -22.14 25.32 12.68
N GLY A 408 -21.34 26.19 12.02
CA GLY A 408 -20.26 26.94 12.66
C GLY A 408 -18.99 26.14 12.93
N SER A 409 -18.92 24.87 12.52
CA SER A 409 -17.69 24.07 12.53
C SER A 409 -16.88 24.23 11.25
N THR A 410 -15.60 23.94 11.34
CA THR A 410 -14.70 23.82 10.17
C THR A 410 -14.36 22.36 9.97
N VAL A 411 -14.56 21.85 8.75
CA VAL A 411 -14.15 20.49 8.39
C VAL A 411 -12.69 20.51 7.96
N ILE A 412 -11.88 19.61 8.50
CA ILE A 412 -10.51 19.39 8.03
C ILE A 412 -10.50 18.10 7.21
N ASP A 413 -10.29 18.23 5.90
CA ASP A 413 -10.03 17.10 5.02
C ASP A 413 -8.59 16.63 5.23
N ILE A 414 -8.46 15.50 5.90
CA ILE A 414 -7.16 14.92 6.26
C ILE A 414 -6.69 13.87 5.26
N ARG A 415 -7.37 13.66 4.14
CA ARG A 415 -6.96 12.68 3.12
C ARG A 415 -5.62 13.08 2.48
N HIS A 416 -4.95 12.09 1.91
CA HIS A 416 -3.75 12.36 1.09
C HIS A 416 -4.13 13.24 -0.11
N PRO A 417 -3.26 14.18 -0.56
CA PRO A 417 -3.56 15.08 -1.67
C PRO A 417 -4.05 14.38 -2.95
N ASP A 418 -3.47 13.23 -3.29
CA ASP A 418 -3.91 12.41 -4.44
C ASP A 418 -5.39 11.98 -4.32
N GLU A 419 -5.84 11.58 -3.13
CA GLU A 419 -7.21 11.14 -2.91
C GLU A 419 -8.18 12.32 -2.90
N ALA A 420 -7.79 13.42 -2.26
CA ALA A 420 -8.56 14.66 -2.23
C ALA A 420 -8.72 15.27 -3.64
N GLY A 421 -7.67 15.22 -4.46
CA GLY A 421 -7.70 15.67 -5.85
C GLY A 421 -8.59 14.81 -6.76
N LEU A 422 -8.63 13.49 -6.54
CA LEU A 422 -9.51 12.58 -7.29
C LEU A 422 -10.99 12.73 -6.91
N CYS A 423 -11.27 13.13 -5.67
CA CYS A 423 -12.63 13.30 -5.17
C CYS A 423 -12.69 14.49 -4.19
N PRO A 424 -12.80 15.73 -4.70
CA PRO A 424 -12.87 16.92 -3.87
C PRO A 424 -14.05 16.87 -2.89
N LEU A 425 -13.83 17.37 -1.68
CA LEU A 425 -14.87 17.46 -0.65
C LEU A 425 -15.56 18.81 -0.74
N GLU A 426 -16.82 18.82 -1.16
CA GLU A 426 -17.65 20.02 -1.21
C GLU A 426 -18.70 19.97 -0.10
N LEU A 427 -18.66 20.94 0.82
CA LEU A 427 -19.57 21.02 1.95
C LEU A 427 -20.07 22.47 2.13
N PRO A 428 -21.24 22.66 2.75
CA PRO A 428 -21.78 23.99 3.06
C PRO A 428 -21.05 24.70 4.22
N VAL A 429 -20.01 24.08 4.79
CA VAL A 429 -19.18 24.62 5.88
C VAL A 429 -17.73 24.81 5.38
N PRO A 430 -16.92 25.67 6.02
CA PRO A 430 -15.52 25.85 5.63
C PRO A 430 -14.76 24.51 5.66
N VAL A 431 -13.99 24.25 4.60
CA VAL A 431 -13.13 23.08 4.48
C VAL A 431 -11.67 23.51 4.45
N LEU A 432 -10.86 22.98 5.36
CA LEU A 432 -9.41 23.10 5.35
C LEU A 432 -8.81 21.79 4.81
N HIS A 433 -7.81 21.90 3.94
CA HIS A 433 -7.06 20.75 3.46
C HIS A 433 -5.75 20.65 4.24
N ILE A 434 -5.70 19.75 5.20
CA ILE A 434 -4.52 19.50 6.03
C ILE A 434 -4.34 17.99 6.07
N PRO A 435 -3.47 17.42 5.20
CA PRO A 435 -3.23 15.99 5.19
C PRO A 435 -2.87 15.48 6.58
N PHE A 436 -3.29 14.26 6.89
CA PHE A 436 -3.19 13.71 8.24
C PHE A 436 -1.75 13.73 8.81
N TYR A 437 -0.71 13.62 7.96
CA TYR A 437 0.71 13.65 8.37
C TYR A 437 1.21 15.05 8.77
N GLU A 438 0.54 16.12 8.33
CA GLU A 438 0.79 17.51 8.73
C GLU A 438 -0.13 17.95 9.87
N LEU A 439 -1.16 17.16 10.18
CA LEU A 439 -2.24 17.58 11.08
C LEU A 439 -1.73 17.96 12.47
N HIS A 440 -0.79 17.19 13.02
CA HIS A 440 -0.26 17.45 14.37
C HIS A 440 0.56 18.74 14.44
N SER A 441 1.40 19.01 13.44
CA SER A 441 2.20 20.24 13.40
C SER A 441 1.32 21.46 13.10
N ALA A 442 0.34 21.31 12.20
CA ALA A 442 -0.62 22.35 11.87
C ALA A 442 -1.59 22.66 13.02
N ALA A 443 -1.94 21.67 13.86
CA ALA A 443 -2.90 21.85 14.95
C ALA A 443 -2.49 22.95 15.94
N ALA A 444 -1.19 23.17 16.15
CA ALA A 444 -0.69 24.23 17.02
C ALA A 444 -1.05 25.65 16.52
N GLY A 445 -1.17 25.82 15.20
CA GLY A 445 -1.52 27.08 14.55
C GLY A 445 -3.02 27.31 14.36
N LEU A 446 -3.87 26.32 14.67
CA LEU A 446 -5.32 26.44 14.53
C LEU A 446 -5.90 27.39 15.59
N ALA A 447 -6.86 28.21 15.16
CA ALA A 447 -7.64 29.08 16.04
C ALA A 447 -8.55 28.24 16.94
N SER A 448 -9.00 28.81 18.06
CA SER A 448 -9.99 28.14 18.91
C SER A 448 -11.31 27.98 18.16
N GLY A 449 -11.86 26.77 18.15
CA GLY A 449 -13.10 26.46 17.45
C GLY A 449 -13.43 24.96 17.44
N THR A 450 -14.54 24.60 16.80
CA THR A 450 -14.96 23.21 16.59
C THR A 450 -14.45 22.74 15.23
N TYR A 451 -13.63 21.69 15.23
CA TYR A 451 -13.07 21.09 14.02
C TYR A 451 -13.59 19.67 13.82
N MET A 452 -13.98 19.33 12.60
CA MET A 452 -14.44 17.99 12.25
C MET A 452 -13.48 17.34 11.27
N LEU A 453 -12.82 16.25 11.67
CA LEU A 453 -11.87 15.55 10.79
C LEU A 453 -12.60 14.66 9.79
N TYR A 454 -12.16 14.66 8.52
CA TYR A 454 -12.72 13.85 7.45
C TYR A 454 -11.64 13.10 6.65
N CYS A 455 -11.83 11.79 6.46
CA CYS A 455 -10.94 10.94 5.66
C CYS A 455 -11.70 10.01 4.69
N GLY A 456 -12.94 10.31 4.35
CA GLY A 456 -13.82 9.44 3.56
C GLY A 456 -14.36 8.23 4.34
N ARG A 457 -13.48 7.37 4.86
CA ARG A 457 -13.88 6.15 5.60
C ARG A 457 -14.09 6.35 7.10
N GLY A 458 -13.72 7.52 7.63
CA GLY A 458 -13.72 7.83 9.06
C GLY A 458 -12.61 7.15 9.88
N THR A 459 -11.92 6.12 9.36
CA THR A 459 -10.90 5.36 10.13
C THR A 459 -9.71 6.24 10.56
N MET A 460 -9.07 6.97 9.63
CA MET A 460 -7.98 7.90 9.98
C MET A 460 -8.49 9.04 10.85
N SER A 461 -9.66 9.59 10.54
CA SER A 461 -10.27 10.68 11.31
C SER A 461 -10.48 10.31 12.78
N ARG A 462 -10.94 9.08 13.05
CA ARG A 462 -11.11 8.55 14.41
C ARG A 462 -9.78 8.44 15.15
N LEU A 463 -8.75 7.92 14.47
CA LEU A 463 -7.40 7.76 15.03
C LEU A 463 -6.82 9.12 15.46
N HIS A 464 -6.86 10.11 14.57
CA HIS A 464 -6.31 11.44 14.84
C HIS A 464 -7.14 12.29 15.79
N ALA A 465 -8.47 12.17 15.76
CA ALA A 465 -9.33 12.97 16.61
C ALA A 465 -9.10 12.64 18.10
N SER A 466 -8.95 11.35 18.42
CA SER A 466 -8.60 10.87 19.77
C SER A 466 -7.30 11.52 20.27
N HIS A 467 -6.30 11.59 19.39
CA HIS A 467 -5.02 12.21 19.71
C HIS A 467 -5.12 13.72 19.90
N LEU A 468 -5.74 14.45 18.96
CA LEU A 468 -5.87 15.90 19.05
C LEU A 468 -6.68 16.36 20.27
N GLN A 469 -7.70 15.59 20.68
CA GLN A 469 -8.50 15.91 21.87
C GLN A 469 -7.66 15.84 23.15
N SER A 470 -6.64 14.98 23.20
CA SER A 470 -5.76 14.85 24.38
C SER A 470 -4.90 16.10 24.65
N PHE A 471 -4.69 16.96 23.65
CA PHE A 471 -4.00 18.26 23.82
C PHE A 471 -4.90 19.35 24.42
N GLY A 472 -6.21 19.12 24.59
CA GLY A 472 -7.14 19.96 25.36
C GLY A 472 -7.45 21.37 24.79
N ARG A 473 -6.82 21.79 23.70
CA ARG A 473 -6.95 23.15 23.12
C ARG A 473 -8.07 23.27 22.07
N LEU A 474 -8.43 22.18 21.41
CA LEU A 474 -9.37 22.16 20.27
C LEU A 474 -10.56 21.25 20.58
N GLN A 475 -11.76 21.67 20.17
CA GLN A 475 -12.93 20.78 20.20
C GLN A 475 -12.97 19.98 18.89
N VAL A 476 -12.43 18.76 18.93
CA VAL A 476 -12.32 17.90 17.75
C VAL A 476 -13.43 16.86 17.74
N LYS A 477 -14.11 16.73 16.59
CA LYS A 477 -15.10 15.69 16.28
C LYS A 477 -14.73 15.00 14.98
N VAL A 478 -15.42 13.92 14.63
CA VAL A 478 -15.25 13.22 13.35
C VAL A 478 -16.47 13.43 12.47
N TYR A 479 -16.23 13.82 11.21
CA TYR A 479 -17.24 13.80 10.15
C TYR A 479 -17.12 12.49 9.36
N ALA A 480 -18.15 11.64 9.44
CA ALA A 480 -18.24 10.37 8.74
C ALA A 480 -19.62 10.26 8.04
N PRO A 481 -19.75 10.80 6.82
CA PRO A 481 -21.03 10.84 6.09
C PRO A 481 -21.58 9.47 5.70
#